data_AF-A0A535KQ33-F1
#
_entry.id   AF-A0A535KQ33-F1
#
_cell.length_a   1.000
_cell.length_b   1.000
_cell.length_c   1.000
_cell.angle_alpha   90.00
_cell.angle_beta   90.00
_cell.angle_gamma   90.00
#
_symmetry.space_group_name_H-M   'P 1'
#
loop_
_entity.id
_entity.type
_entity.pdbx_description
1 polymer ?
#
loop_
_entity_poly.entity_id
_entity_poly.type
_entity_poly.pdbx_seq_one_letter_code
_entity_poly.pdbx_strand_id
1 'polypeptide(L)'
;DFAFDFGLALTEEQAQQIPEVKEMIDNPPDWLEEWSRQVGAELKDGLRENPSWIAFAREDGTVYHTYTVSAPDPFVAPYFNFLLERTPKAQAEEPRTWRKDEYPD
;
A
#
# COMPACT_ATOMS: atom_id res chain seq x y z
N ASP A 1 -20.12 -3.01 1.53
CA ASP A 1 -19.39 -2.13 0.59
C ASP A 1 -18.13 -2.88 0.22
N PHE A 2 -17.86 -3.05 -1.08
CA PHE A 2 -16.98 -4.10 -1.58
C PHE A 2 -15.62 -4.14 -0.88
N ALA A 3 -14.92 -3.00 -0.74
CA ALA A 3 -13.61 -2.99 -0.10
C ALA A 3 -13.66 -3.41 1.38
N PHE A 4 -14.69 -2.98 2.12
CA PHE A 4 -14.89 -3.33 3.53
C PHE A 4 -15.33 -4.79 3.71
N ASP A 5 -16.20 -5.29 2.84
CA ASP A 5 -16.73 -6.66 2.90
C ASP A 5 -15.62 -7.71 2.73
N PHE A 6 -14.54 -7.34 2.02
CA PHE A 6 -13.35 -8.18 1.81
C PHE A 6 -12.15 -7.78 2.68
N GLY A 7 -12.32 -6.89 3.66
CA GLY A 7 -11.26 -6.48 4.58
C GLY A 7 -10.10 -5.71 3.94
N LEU A 8 -10.35 -5.09 2.77
CA LEU A 8 -9.37 -4.27 2.03
C LEU A 8 -9.34 -2.82 2.52
N ALA A 9 -10.39 -2.39 3.20
CA ALA A 9 -10.54 -1.05 3.77
C ALA A 9 -10.98 -1.11 5.23
N LEU A 10 -10.51 -0.15 6.01
CA LEU A 10 -10.84 0.03 7.42
C LEU A 10 -11.73 1.26 7.63
N THR A 11 -12.65 1.18 8.60
CA THR A 11 -13.28 2.39 9.13
C THR A 11 -12.26 3.21 9.91
N GLU A 12 -12.58 4.48 10.19
CA GLU A 12 -11.73 5.36 10.99
C GLU A 12 -11.50 4.77 12.40
N GLU A 13 -12.56 4.26 13.04
CA GLU A 13 -12.46 3.65 14.36
C GLU A 13 -11.59 2.40 14.34
N GLN A 14 -11.73 1.55 13.31
CA GLN A 14 -10.92 0.35 13.15
C GLN A 14 -9.43 0.69 12.98
N ALA A 15 -9.11 1.69 12.16
CA ALA A 15 -7.74 2.11 11.92
C ALA A 15 -7.07 2.65 13.20
N GLN A 16 -7.81 3.40 14.03
CA GLN A 16 -7.30 3.89 15.32
C GLN A 16 -6.99 2.78 16.34
N GLN A 17 -7.55 1.57 16.17
CA GLN A 17 -7.24 0.42 17.02
C GLN A 17 -5.95 -0.31 16.61
N ILE A 18 -5.37 0.00 15.44
CA ILE A 18 -4.14 -0.63 14.95
C ILE A 18 -2.96 0.25 15.36
N PRO A 19 -2.10 -0.19 16.31
CA PRO A 19 -1.01 0.63 16.82
C PRO A 19 -0.06 1.13 15.73
N GLU A 20 0.24 0.30 14.74
CA GLU A 20 1.15 0.61 13.65
C GLU A 20 0.58 1.70 12.72
N VAL A 21 -0.71 1.61 12.39
CA VAL A 21 -1.39 2.64 11.58
C VAL A 21 -1.47 3.95 12.35
N LYS A 22 -1.82 3.88 13.64
CA LYS A 22 -1.88 5.05 14.50
C LYS A 22 -0.52 5.73 14.62
N GLU A 23 0.55 4.98 14.83
CA GLU A 23 1.92 5.52 14.90
C GLU A 23 2.31 6.19 13.58
N MET A 24 1.99 5.58 12.44
CA MET A 24 2.26 6.18 11.12
C MET A 24 1.46 7.46 10.87
N ILE A 25 0.32 7.67 11.54
CA ILE A 25 -0.49 8.89 11.44
C ILE A 25 0.00 9.96 12.43
N ASP A 26 0.29 9.56 13.67
CA ASP A 26 0.67 10.46 14.76
C ASP A 26 2.13 10.94 14.62
N ASN A 27 3.03 10.06 14.15
CA ASN A 27 4.46 10.32 13.96
C ASN A 27 4.93 9.80 12.57
N PRO A 28 4.41 10.34 11.46
CA PRO A 28 4.81 9.90 10.12
C PRO A 28 6.30 10.17 9.86
N PRO A 29 7.03 9.25 9.21
CA PRO A 29 8.36 9.56 8.70
C PRO A 29 8.27 10.59 7.57
N ASP A 30 9.33 11.38 7.38
CA ASP A 30 9.38 12.49 6.41
C ASP A 30 8.95 12.09 5.00
N TRP A 31 9.39 10.92 4.52
CA TRP A 31 9.03 10.41 3.20
C TRP A 31 7.53 10.17 3.05
N LEU A 32 6.84 9.74 4.13
CA LEU A 32 5.42 9.42 4.11
C LEU A 32 4.58 10.70 4.10
N GLU A 33 5.00 11.73 4.84
CA GLU A 33 4.40 13.07 4.74
C GLU A 33 4.57 13.67 3.34
N GLU A 34 5.77 13.56 2.78
CA GLU A 34 6.05 14.03 1.42
C GLU A 34 5.15 13.32 0.39
N TRP A 35 5.06 12.00 0.49
CA TRP A 35 4.22 11.20 -0.39
C TRP A 35 2.73 11.56 -0.28
N SER A 36 2.22 11.76 0.94
CA SER A 36 0.84 12.23 1.18
C SER A 36 0.56 13.55 0.46
N ARG A 37 1.49 14.51 0.52
CA ARG A 37 1.37 15.79 -0.20
C ARG A 37 1.38 15.61 -1.72
N GLN A 38 2.25 14.75 -2.24
CA GLN A 38 2.32 14.46 -3.68
C GLN A 38 1.02 13.84 -4.18
N VAL A 39 0.51 12.83 -3.48
CA VAL A 39 -0.74 12.13 -3.81
C VAL A 39 -1.97 13.02 -3.61
N GLY A 40 -1.91 13.98 -2.69
CA GLY A 40 -3.01 14.89 -2.37
C GLY A 40 -4.06 14.24 -1.48
N ALA A 41 -3.67 13.27 -0.64
CA ALA A 41 -4.55 12.57 0.29
C ALA A 41 -4.00 12.64 1.71
N GLU A 42 -4.86 12.89 2.70
CA GLU A 42 -4.46 12.86 4.11
C GLU A 42 -4.07 11.43 4.53
N LEU A 43 -3.03 11.27 5.36
CA LEU A 43 -2.53 9.96 5.80
C LEU A 43 -3.60 9.13 6.50
N LYS A 44 -4.44 9.77 7.33
CA LYS A 44 -5.55 9.10 8.04
C LYS A 44 -6.59 8.47 7.10
N ASP A 45 -6.66 8.93 5.85
CA ASP A 45 -7.55 8.38 4.85
C ASP A 45 -6.83 7.35 3.98
N GLY A 46 -5.62 7.69 3.50
CA GLY A 46 -4.83 6.80 2.65
C GLY A 46 -4.38 5.51 3.34
N LEU A 47 -4.04 5.56 4.63
CA LEU A 47 -3.57 4.39 5.38
C LEU A 47 -4.69 3.42 5.79
N ARG A 48 -5.97 3.76 5.53
CA ARG A 48 -7.10 2.87 5.79
C ARG A 48 -7.31 1.83 4.71
N GLU A 49 -6.61 1.95 3.59
CA GLU A 49 -6.66 1.01 2.47
C GLU A 49 -5.28 0.38 2.27
N ASN A 50 -5.21 -0.95 2.34
CA ASN A 50 -3.95 -1.68 2.17
C ASN A 50 -3.78 -2.09 0.69
N PRO A 51 -2.63 -1.81 0.05
CA PRO A 51 -2.30 -2.36 -1.26
C PRO A 51 -2.54 -3.87 -1.34
N SER A 52 -3.49 -4.28 -2.18
CA SER A 52 -3.96 -5.66 -2.25
C SER A 52 -4.34 -6.06 -3.67
N TRP A 53 -4.32 -7.36 -3.94
CA TRP A 53 -4.85 -7.96 -5.15
C TRP A 53 -5.97 -8.93 -4.78
N ILE A 54 -7.10 -8.82 -5.48
CA ILE A 54 -8.26 -9.67 -5.29
C ILE A 54 -8.74 -10.21 -6.62
N ALA A 55 -9.03 -11.52 -6.66
CA ALA A 55 -9.44 -12.20 -7.89
C ALA A 55 -10.72 -13.01 -7.70
N PHE A 56 -11.63 -12.88 -8.66
CA PHE A 56 -12.86 -13.63 -8.74
C PHE A 56 -12.92 -14.42 -10.05
N ALA A 57 -13.46 -15.63 -9.97
CA ALA A 57 -13.80 -16.43 -11.15
C ALA A 57 -15.33 -16.46 -11.29
N ARG A 58 -15.82 -16.55 -12.52
CA ARG A 58 -17.24 -16.74 -12.81
C ARG A 58 -17.42 -17.98 -13.66
N GLU A 59 -18.28 -18.89 -13.20
CA GLU A 59 -18.63 -20.14 -13.89
C GLU A 59 -20.13 -20.36 -13.74
N ASP A 60 -20.82 -20.62 -14.86
CA ASP A 60 -22.28 -20.87 -14.92
C ASP A 60 -23.16 -19.85 -14.17
N GLY A 61 -22.72 -18.59 -14.12
CA GLY A 61 -23.41 -17.52 -13.42
C GLY A 61 -23.10 -17.41 -11.92
N THR A 62 -22.41 -18.39 -11.35
CA THR A 62 -21.86 -18.32 -9.98
C THR A 62 -20.54 -17.56 -9.98
N VAL A 63 -20.35 -16.69 -8.98
CA VAL A 63 -19.09 -15.97 -8.75
C VAL A 63 -18.37 -16.58 -7.56
N TYR A 64 -17.10 -16.91 -7.74
CA TYR A 64 -16.24 -17.50 -6.73
C TYR A 64 -15.14 -16.51 -6.37
N HIS A 65 -15.00 -16.20 -5.08
CA HIS A 65 -13.81 -15.56 -4.56
C HIS A 65 -12.67 -16.57 -4.59
N THR A 66 -11.63 -16.29 -5.36
CA THR A 66 -10.51 -17.24 -5.56
C THR A 66 -9.43 -16.98 -4.52
N TYR A 67 -8.79 -15.82 -4.57
CA TYR A 67 -7.79 -15.40 -3.60
C TYR A 67 -7.81 -13.89 -3.39
N THR A 68 -7.35 -13.51 -2.20
CA THR A 68 -6.95 -12.14 -1.84
C THR A 68 -5.53 -12.23 -1.28
N VAL A 69 -4.66 -11.33 -1.72
CA VAL A 69 -3.31 -11.15 -1.17
C VAL A 69 -3.09 -9.66 -0.91
N SER A 70 -2.34 -9.34 0.14
CA SER A 70 -2.05 -7.96 0.54
C SER A 70 -0.55 -7.78 0.72
N ALA A 71 -0.06 -6.54 0.55
CA ALA A 71 1.33 -6.24 0.80
C ALA A 71 1.68 -6.47 2.30
N PRO A 72 2.88 -6.97 2.62
CA PRO A 72 3.91 -7.44 1.68
C PRO A 72 3.65 -8.89 1.23
N ASP A 73 3.31 -9.08 -0.04
CA ASP A 73 3.25 -10.38 -0.72
C ASP A 73 4.04 -10.27 -2.02
N PRO A 74 4.87 -11.25 -2.44
CA PRO A 74 5.66 -11.15 -3.68
C PRO A 74 4.85 -10.85 -4.95
N PHE A 75 3.56 -11.19 -4.97
CA PHE A 75 2.66 -10.89 -6.10
C PHE A 75 2.20 -9.43 -6.12
N VAL A 76 2.09 -8.79 -4.96
CA VAL A 76 1.65 -7.39 -4.80
C VAL A 76 2.84 -6.43 -4.69
N ALA A 77 3.92 -6.89 -4.06
CA ALA A 77 5.14 -6.12 -3.87
C ALA A 77 5.91 -6.00 -5.19
N PRO A 78 6.64 -4.88 -5.42
CA PRO A 78 7.37 -4.70 -6.66
C PRO A 78 8.45 -5.77 -6.83
N TYR A 79 8.30 -6.59 -7.87
CA TYR A 79 9.25 -7.66 -8.20
C TYR A 79 10.67 -7.15 -8.46
N PHE A 80 10.91 -5.85 -8.65
CA PHE A 80 12.25 -5.33 -8.90
C PHE A 80 13.14 -5.24 -7.65
N ASN A 81 12.60 -5.35 -6.43
CA ASN A 81 13.38 -5.15 -5.20
C ASN A 81 14.57 -6.13 -5.09
N PHE A 82 14.40 -7.39 -5.49
CA PHE A 82 15.51 -8.36 -5.49
C PHE A 82 16.61 -8.04 -6.53
N LEU A 83 16.28 -7.29 -7.58
CA LEU A 83 17.26 -6.84 -8.58
C LEU A 83 18.07 -5.66 -8.05
N LEU A 84 17.46 -4.81 -7.22
CA LEU A 84 18.11 -3.64 -6.61
C LEU A 84 19.26 -4.04 -5.67
N GLU A 85 19.12 -5.15 -4.94
CA GLU A 85 20.18 -5.74 -4.12
C GLU A 85 21.44 -6.13 -4.90
N ARG A 86 21.32 -6.32 -6.23
CA ARG A 86 22.43 -6.69 -7.12
C ARG A 86 23.12 -5.48 -7.76
N THR A 87 22.64 -4.27 -7.49
CA THR A 87 23.25 -3.06 -8.03
C THR A 87 24.44 -2.64 -7.16
N PRO A 88 25.50 -2.02 -7.74
CA PRO A 88 26.67 -1.60 -6.98
C PRO A 88 26.42 -0.38 -6.08
N LYS A 89 25.27 0.29 -6.22
CA LYS A 89 24.88 1.45 -5.40
C LYS A 89 24.05 0.95 -4.21
N ALA A 90 24.33 1.49 -3.03
CA ALA A 90 23.46 1.28 -1.88
C ALA A 90 22.05 1.78 -2.20
N GLN A 91 21.06 1.06 -1.69
CA GLN A 91 19.68 1.52 -1.74
C GLN A 91 19.51 2.74 -0.82
N ALA A 92 18.57 3.62 -1.16
CA ALA A 92 18.19 4.69 -0.26
C ALA A 92 17.66 4.09 1.05
N GLU A 93 17.96 4.72 2.19
CA GLU A 93 17.47 4.28 3.50
C GLU A 93 15.94 4.40 3.59
N GLU A 94 15.36 5.35 2.87
CA GLU A 94 13.91 5.57 2.82
C GLU A 94 13.31 5.03 1.50
N PRO A 95 12.14 4.36 1.57
CA PRO A 95 11.42 3.91 0.38
C PRO A 95 10.77 5.12 -0.31
N ARG A 96 11.47 5.70 -1.29
CA ARG A 96 10.91 6.79 -2.11
C ARG A 96 10.35 6.26 -3.41
N THR A 97 9.11 6.65 -3.72
CA THR A 97 8.50 6.41 -5.02
C THR A 97 8.15 7.74 -5.65
N TRP A 98 8.91 8.14 -6.66
CA TRP A 98 8.65 9.36 -7.42
C TRP A 98 7.74 9.05 -8.60
N ARG A 99 6.84 9.98 -8.92
CA ARG A 99 6.23 9.95 -10.26
C ARG A 99 7.30 10.15 -11.31
N LYS A 100 7.03 9.68 -12.53
CA LYS A 100 7.99 9.68 -13.65
C LYS A 100 8.61 11.06 -13.90
N ASP A 101 7.87 12.12 -13.59
CA ASP A 101 8.17 13.53 -13.83
C ASP A 101 8.58 14.30 -12.56
N GLU A 102 8.66 13.65 -11.40
CA GLU A 102 8.96 14.27 -10.11
C GLU A 102 10.36 13.90 -9.58
N TYR A 103 11.24 13.36 -10.43
CA TYR A 103 12.61 13.09 -10.03
C TYR A 103 13.37 14.41 -9.80
N PRO A 104 14.10 14.55 -8.68
CA PRO A 104 15.06 15.63 -8.51
C PRO A 104 16.12 15.59 -9.62
N ASP A 105 16.58 16.76 -10.07
CA ASP A 105 17.71 16.91 -10.99
C ASP A 105 19.03 16.35 -10.41
#